data_AF-A0A0G0APS0-F1
#
_entry.id   AF-A0A0G0APS0-F1
#
_cell.length_a   1.000
_cell.length_b   1.000
_cell.length_c   1.000
_cell.angle_alpha   90.00
_cell.angle_beta   90.00
_cell.angle_gamma   90.00
#
_symmetry.space_group_name_H-M   'P 1'
#
loop_
_entity.id
_entity.type
_entity.pdbx_description
1 polymer ?
#
loop_
_entity_poly.entity_id
_entity_poly.type
_entity_poly.pdbx_seq_one_letter_code
_entity_poly.pdbx_strand_id
1 'polypeptide(L)'
;MFLYLPAIFQSIVFVLFLESMLLYRGSFWFLFFAFLILSLASFRIYCKVWSGWFIVTIFYTSIWTILHLIDYDTEKHIFILIGGLVNYFLLFGIYRISRKPESETAKSVIAMSNMAVIFLFFSASYGVYLNFDISSWILMTFYFFNIALISYQYFLLIGEENKQKILVYSLVLGFGVLEMGWVINFWPFGYLTTGVILLMFYYIIWDLSQNYFKNILSVKKVLVNLIFFIIASGVILHSSIWLPNI
;
A
#
# COMPACT_ATOMS: atom_id res chain seq x y z
N MET A 1 -25.45 -1.05 5.75
CA MET A 1 -25.00 -1.92 6.84
C MET A 1 -23.50 -1.68 7.02
N PHE A 2 -23.10 -1.08 8.15
CA PHE A 2 -21.74 -0.57 8.37
C PHE A 2 -20.73 -1.65 8.83
N LEU A 3 -21.22 -2.80 9.30
CA LEU A 3 -20.40 -3.89 9.80
C LEU A 3 -20.55 -5.11 8.89
N TYR A 4 -19.42 -5.62 8.39
CA TYR A 4 -19.38 -6.87 7.64
C TYR A 4 -18.65 -7.92 8.47
N LEU A 5 -19.43 -8.76 9.16
CA LEU A 5 -18.95 -9.76 10.11
C LEU A 5 -17.84 -10.68 9.55
N PRO A 6 -17.89 -11.15 8.29
CA PRO A 6 -16.80 -11.96 7.75
C PRO A 6 -15.46 -11.23 7.65
N ALA A 7 -15.45 -9.94 7.29
CA ALA A 7 -14.20 -9.15 7.28
C ALA A 7 -13.67 -8.91 8.70
N ILE A 8 -14.56 -8.71 9.69
CA ILE A 8 -14.16 -8.60 11.10
C ILE A 8 -13.51 -9.91 11.55
N PHE A 9 -14.15 -11.04 11.30
CA PHE A 9 -13.63 -12.35 11.66
C PHE A 9 -12.27 -12.62 11.02
N GLN A 10 -12.13 -12.37 9.71
CA GLN A 10 -10.85 -12.53 9.01
C GLN A 10 -9.77 -11.59 9.56
N SER A 11 -10.14 -10.37 9.98
CA SER A 11 -9.18 -9.43 10.58
C SER A 11 -8.72 -9.87 11.96
N ILE A 12 -9.61 -10.48 12.76
CA ILE A 12 -9.23 -11.10 14.04
C ILE A 12 -8.29 -12.28 13.80
N VAL A 13 -8.61 -13.17 12.85
CA VAL A 13 -7.74 -14.30 12.50
C VAL A 13 -6.37 -13.81 12.03
N PHE A 14 -6.34 -12.75 11.22
CA PHE A 14 -5.11 -12.09 10.78
C PHE A 14 -4.27 -11.58 11.96
N VAL A 15 -4.89 -10.86 12.91
CA VAL A 15 -4.20 -10.35 14.11
C VAL A 15 -3.66 -11.51 14.96
N LEU A 16 -4.48 -12.52 15.25
CA LEU A 16 -4.07 -13.68 16.04
C LEU A 16 -2.92 -14.44 15.37
N PHE A 17 -2.93 -14.54 14.04
CA PHE A 17 -1.84 -15.16 13.31
C PHE A 17 -0.54 -14.38 13.46
N LEU A 18 -0.56 -13.06 13.25
CA LEU A 18 0.62 -12.23 13.43
C LEU A 18 1.15 -12.27 14.87
N GLU A 19 0.27 -12.24 15.87
CA GLU A 19 0.65 -12.39 17.28
C GLU A 19 1.31 -13.76 17.54
N SER A 20 0.76 -14.84 16.99
CA SER A 20 1.38 -16.16 17.11
C SER A 20 2.75 -16.25 16.42
N MET A 21 2.95 -15.55 15.30
CA MET A 21 4.25 -15.49 14.63
C MET A 21 5.31 -14.83 15.52
N LEU A 22 4.94 -13.82 16.32
CA LEU A 22 5.89 -13.19 17.25
C LEU A 22 6.36 -14.15 18.35
N LEU A 23 5.49 -15.08 18.77
CA LEU A 23 5.81 -16.07 19.81
C LEU A 23 6.70 -17.22 19.28
N TYR A 24 6.48 -17.67 18.04
CA TYR A 24 7.16 -18.84 17.46
C TYR A 24 8.27 -18.45 16.47
N ARG A 25 9.43 -18.03 17.01
CA ARG A 25 10.59 -17.59 16.20
C ARG A 25 11.24 -18.69 15.33
N GLY A 26 11.09 -19.98 15.69
CA GLY A 26 11.85 -21.09 15.08
C GLY A 26 11.33 -21.62 13.73
N SER A 27 10.06 -21.44 13.38
CA SER A 27 9.44 -21.96 12.14
C SER A 27 8.93 -20.86 11.23
N PHE A 28 9.73 -19.80 11.15
CA PHE A 28 9.36 -18.49 10.65
C PHE A 28 8.81 -18.47 9.21
N TRP A 29 9.58 -18.99 8.25
CA TRP A 29 9.20 -19.01 6.83
C TRP A 29 7.97 -19.87 6.57
N PHE A 30 7.88 -21.01 7.27
CA PHE A 30 6.74 -21.91 7.15
C PHE A 30 5.44 -21.23 7.62
N LEU A 31 5.49 -20.55 8.77
CA LEU A 31 4.35 -19.79 9.30
C LEU A 31 3.95 -18.66 8.35
N PHE A 32 4.92 -17.97 7.73
CA PHE A 32 4.63 -16.93 6.75
C PHE A 32 3.94 -17.47 5.48
N PHE A 33 4.43 -18.57 4.91
CA PHE A 33 3.77 -19.16 3.73
C PHE A 33 2.38 -19.71 4.08
N ALA A 34 2.23 -20.36 5.24
CA ALA A 34 0.93 -20.80 5.73
C ALA A 34 -0.03 -19.62 5.90
N PHE A 35 0.44 -18.52 6.49
CA PHE A 35 -0.32 -17.27 6.65
C PHE A 35 -0.81 -16.73 5.32
N LEU A 36 0.09 -16.61 4.34
CA LEU A 36 -0.20 -16.02 3.06
C LEU A 36 -1.22 -16.87 2.31
N ILE A 37 -1.04 -18.20 2.29
CA ILE A 37 -1.98 -19.14 1.66
C ILE A 37 -3.35 -19.06 2.33
N LEU A 38 -3.40 -19.14 3.67
CA LEU A 38 -4.66 -19.08 4.42
C LEU A 38 -5.38 -17.75 4.18
N SER A 39 -4.65 -16.64 4.22
CA SER A 39 -5.25 -15.31 4.09
C SER A 39 -5.75 -15.03 2.65
N LEU A 40 -5.07 -15.56 1.63
CA LEU A 40 -5.54 -15.52 0.24
C LEU A 40 -6.71 -16.46 -0.02
N ALA A 41 -6.70 -17.66 0.58
CA ALA A 41 -7.82 -18.59 0.50
C ALA A 41 -9.07 -17.98 1.15
N SER A 42 -8.93 -17.41 2.36
CA SER A 42 -10.00 -16.66 3.02
C SER A 42 -10.49 -15.50 2.16
N PHE A 43 -9.59 -14.68 1.61
CA PHE A 43 -9.95 -13.60 0.68
C PHE A 43 -10.84 -14.11 -0.47
N ARG A 44 -10.43 -15.21 -1.12
CA ARG A 44 -11.17 -15.80 -2.24
C ARG A 44 -12.57 -16.24 -1.83
N ILE A 45 -12.69 -16.89 -0.67
CA ILE A 45 -13.96 -17.40 -0.14
C ILE A 45 -14.92 -16.23 0.15
N TYR A 46 -14.44 -15.15 0.75
CA TYR A 46 -15.30 -14.06 1.23
C TYR A 46 -15.61 -13.00 0.17
N CYS A 47 -14.61 -12.58 -0.61
CA CYS A 47 -14.81 -11.51 -1.58
C CYS A 47 -15.40 -12.04 -2.89
N LYS A 48 -15.23 -13.34 -3.21
CA LYS A 48 -15.67 -14.00 -4.46
C LYS A 48 -15.19 -13.33 -5.75
N VAL A 49 -14.32 -12.34 -5.65
CA VAL A 49 -13.75 -11.57 -6.75
C VAL A 49 -12.24 -11.81 -6.80
N TRP A 50 -11.70 -11.86 -8.02
CA TRP A 50 -10.26 -12.00 -8.23
C TRP A 50 -9.57 -10.64 -8.27
N SER A 51 -10.20 -9.58 -8.76
CA SER A 51 -9.61 -8.24 -8.68
C SER A 51 -9.37 -7.87 -7.20
N GLY A 52 -8.14 -7.47 -6.87
CA GLY A 52 -7.71 -7.16 -5.50
C GLY A 52 -6.80 -8.19 -4.83
N TRP A 53 -6.63 -9.40 -5.40
CA TRP A 53 -5.76 -10.42 -4.79
C TRP A 53 -4.32 -9.93 -4.59
N PHE A 54 -3.78 -9.16 -5.55
CA PHE A 54 -2.40 -8.67 -5.48
C PHE A 54 -2.26 -7.56 -4.45
N ILE A 55 -3.25 -6.67 -4.34
CA ILE A 55 -3.30 -5.63 -3.30
C ILE A 55 -3.23 -6.28 -1.92
N VAL A 56 -4.02 -7.33 -1.71
CA VAL A 56 -4.05 -8.09 -0.45
C VAL A 56 -2.71 -8.82 -0.19
N THR A 57 -2.13 -9.45 -1.21
CA THR A 57 -0.79 -10.07 -1.08
C THR A 57 0.26 -9.05 -0.67
N ILE A 58 0.33 -7.90 -1.35
CA ILE A 58 1.28 -6.84 -1.04
C ILE A 58 1.07 -6.29 0.36
N PHE A 59 -0.18 -6.14 0.79
CA PHE A 59 -0.49 -5.72 2.15
C PHE A 59 0.11 -6.70 3.18
N TYR A 60 -0.15 -7.99 3.04
CA TYR A 60 0.33 -9.01 3.96
C TYR A 60 1.85 -9.16 3.98
N THR A 61 2.49 -9.12 2.81
CA THR A 61 3.96 -9.15 2.73
C THR A 61 4.56 -7.91 3.38
N SER A 62 3.98 -6.72 3.16
CA SER A 62 4.50 -5.47 3.71
C SER A 62 4.34 -5.37 5.23
N ILE A 63 3.19 -5.78 5.78
CA ILE A 63 2.99 -5.87 7.24
C ILE A 63 4.03 -6.80 7.86
N TRP A 64 4.19 -7.98 7.26
CA TRP A 64 5.17 -8.95 7.75
C TRP A 64 6.59 -8.40 7.70
N THR A 65 6.99 -7.74 6.62
CA THR A 65 8.32 -7.14 6.51
C THR A 65 8.53 -6.04 7.56
N ILE A 66 7.58 -5.11 7.73
CA ILE A 66 7.70 -4.03 8.71
C ILE A 66 7.76 -4.56 10.14
N LEU A 67 7.03 -5.64 10.47
CA LEU A 67 7.13 -6.29 11.78
C LEU A 67 8.55 -6.72 12.15
N HIS A 68 9.40 -7.02 11.17
CA HIS A 68 10.80 -7.38 11.37
C HIS A 68 11.72 -6.18 11.51
N LEU A 69 11.28 -5.02 11.05
CA LEU A 69 12.02 -3.75 11.10
C LEU A 69 11.72 -2.95 12.37
N ILE A 70 10.71 -3.35 13.15
CA ILE A 70 10.37 -2.74 14.43
C ILE A 70 11.18 -3.44 15.53
N ASP A 71 11.91 -2.68 16.33
CA ASP A 71 12.75 -3.22 17.39
C ASP A 71 11.95 -3.52 18.67
N TYR A 72 11.14 -2.57 19.12
CA TYR A 72 10.43 -2.64 20.40
C TYR A 72 9.18 -3.53 20.32
N ASP A 73 9.04 -4.45 21.28
CA ASP A 73 7.92 -5.40 21.30
C ASP A 73 6.56 -4.70 21.49
N THR A 74 6.51 -3.65 22.31
CA THR A 74 5.29 -2.84 22.49
C THR A 74 4.83 -2.20 21.18
N GLU A 75 5.76 -1.70 20.36
CA GLU A 75 5.47 -1.11 19.06
C GLU A 75 4.97 -2.15 18.06
N LYS A 76 5.48 -3.39 18.09
CA LYS A 76 4.99 -4.50 17.25
C LYS A 76 3.51 -4.79 17.51
N HIS A 77 3.10 -4.90 18.78
CA HIS A 77 1.70 -5.17 19.12
C HIS A 77 0.76 -4.04 18.67
N ILE A 78 1.18 -2.78 18.86
CA ILE A 78 0.43 -1.62 18.37
C ILE A 78 0.32 -1.66 16.84
N PHE A 79 1.42 -1.98 16.15
CA PHE A 79 1.45 -2.11 14.71
C PHE A 79 0.55 -3.23 14.19
N ILE A 80 0.52 -4.40 14.84
CA ILE A 80 -0.40 -5.50 14.50
C ILE A 80 -1.86 -5.04 14.61
N LEU A 81 -2.21 -4.33 15.68
CA LEU A 81 -3.56 -3.83 15.89
C LEU A 81 -3.97 -2.84 14.79
N ILE A 82 -3.08 -1.90 14.45
CA ILE A 82 -3.29 -0.96 13.33
C ILE A 82 -3.41 -1.72 12.01
N GLY A 83 -2.55 -2.70 11.76
CA GLY A 83 -2.61 -3.58 10.60
C GLY A 83 -3.95 -4.32 10.52
N GLY A 84 -4.48 -4.80 11.65
CA GLY A 84 -5.78 -5.44 11.72
C GLY A 84 -6.93 -4.51 11.29
N LEU A 85 -6.88 -3.24 11.71
CA LEU A 85 -7.85 -2.23 11.27
C LEU A 85 -7.76 -1.95 9.77
N VAL A 86 -6.54 -1.80 9.23
CA VAL A 86 -6.33 -1.60 7.79
C VAL A 86 -6.83 -2.81 7.00
N ASN A 87 -6.54 -4.03 7.47
CA ASN A 87 -7.02 -5.26 6.88
C ASN A 87 -8.55 -5.32 6.83
N TYR A 88 -9.21 -4.93 7.91
CA TYR A 88 -10.67 -4.85 7.96
C TYR A 88 -11.22 -3.93 6.87
N PHE A 89 -10.70 -2.70 6.77
CA PHE A 89 -11.16 -1.73 5.77
C PHE A 89 -10.85 -2.19 4.34
N LEU A 90 -9.70 -2.84 4.12
CA LEU A 90 -9.33 -3.38 2.82
C LEU A 90 -10.33 -4.45 2.36
N LEU A 91 -10.56 -5.46 3.21
CA LEU A 91 -11.50 -6.54 2.90
C LEU A 91 -12.95 -6.02 2.77
N PHE A 92 -13.36 -5.12 3.66
CA PHE A 92 -14.67 -4.48 3.60
C PHE A 92 -14.85 -3.66 2.31
N GLY A 93 -13.82 -2.90 1.92
CA GLY A 93 -13.79 -2.11 0.69
C GLY A 93 -13.96 -2.98 -0.55
N ILE A 94 -13.18 -4.06 -0.66
CA ILE A 94 -13.25 -5.01 -1.79
C ILE A 94 -14.61 -5.73 -1.84
N TYR A 95 -15.11 -6.18 -0.70
CA TYR A 95 -16.43 -6.80 -0.62
C TYR A 95 -17.55 -5.83 -1.03
N ARG A 96 -17.47 -4.55 -0.62
CA ARG A 96 -18.53 -3.58 -0.90
C ARG A 96 -18.51 -3.13 -2.36
N ILE A 97 -17.33 -2.85 -2.92
CA ILE A 97 -17.19 -2.40 -4.31
C ILE A 97 -17.64 -3.50 -5.28
N SER A 98 -17.34 -4.78 -4.99
CA SER A 98 -17.76 -5.90 -5.82
C SER A 98 -19.27 -6.11 -5.89
N ARG A 99 -20.02 -5.73 -4.84
CA ARG A 99 -21.49 -5.80 -4.83
C ARG A 99 -22.18 -4.53 -5.30
N LYS A 100 -21.58 -3.37 -5.06
CA LYS A 100 -22.13 -2.05 -5.42
C LYS A 100 -21.01 -1.16 -5.99
N PRO A 101 -20.62 -1.36 -7.27
CA PRO A 101 -19.53 -0.62 -7.91
C PRO A 101 -19.77 0.88 -7.96
N GLU A 102 -21.04 1.29 -8.05
CA GLU A 102 -21.45 2.70 -8.13
C GLU A 102 -21.37 3.45 -6.78
N SER A 103 -21.16 2.76 -5.67
CA SER A 103 -21.16 3.39 -4.35
C SER A 103 -19.89 4.22 -4.13
N GLU A 104 -20.02 5.55 -4.10
CA GLU A 104 -18.91 6.47 -3.83
C GLU A 104 -18.23 6.19 -2.47
N THR A 105 -18.99 5.82 -1.44
CA THR A 105 -18.41 5.40 -0.15
C THR A 105 -17.57 4.12 -0.27
N ALA A 106 -17.95 3.18 -1.15
CA ALA A 106 -17.16 1.97 -1.35
C ALA A 106 -15.83 2.33 -2.06
N LYS A 107 -15.90 3.20 -3.08
CA LYS A 107 -14.74 3.74 -3.79
C LYS A 107 -13.79 4.50 -2.85
N SER A 108 -14.32 5.30 -1.93
CA SER A 108 -13.49 6.04 -0.98
C SER A 108 -12.81 5.12 0.03
N VAL A 109 -13.50 4.10 0.54
CA VAL A 109 -12.92 3.11 1.47
C VAL A 109 -11.81 2.33 0.77
N ILE A 110 -12.05 1.80 -0.43
CA ILE A 110 -11.01 1.05 -1.15
C ILE A 110 -9.83 1.94 -1.56
N ALA A 111 -10.07 3.20 -1.93
CA ALA A 111 -8.99 4.16 -2.20
C ALA A 111 -8.13 4.38 -0.96
N MET A 112 -8.74 4.64 0.20
CA MET A 112 -8.02 4.82 1.46
C MET A 112 -7.23 3.57 1.86
N SER A 113 -7.83 2.39 1.77
CA SER A 113 -7.13 1.13 2.03
C SER A 113 -5.98 0.91 1.06
N ASN A 114 -6.16 1.20 -0.23
CA ASN A 114 -5.10 1.08 -1.22
C ASN A 114 -3.93 2.04 -0.94
N MET A 115 -4.21 3.27 -0.49
CA MET A 115 -3.16 4.21 -0.06
C MET A 115 -2.38 3.68 1.15
N ALA A 116 -3.06 3.08 2.13
CA ALA A 116 -2.39 2.44 3.27
C ALA A 116 -1.50 1.25 2.82
N VAL A 117 -1.99 0.42 1.88
CA VAL A 117 -1.19 -0.69 1.32
C VAL A 117 0.05 -0.16 0.61
N ILE A 118 -0.08 0.88 -0.22
CA ILE A 118 1.04 1.49 -0.95
C ILE A 118 2.06 2.11 0.00
N PHE A 119 1.60 2.81 1.05
CA PHE A 119 2.47 3.33 2.09
C PHE A 119 3.28 2.24 2.79
N LEU A 120 2.62 1.16 3.20
CA LEU A 120 3.26 0.01 3.82
C LEU A 120 4.24 -0.65 2.86
N PHE A 121 3.87 -0.79 1.58
CA PHE A 121 4.73 -1.32 0.55
C PHE A 121 6.01 -0.51 0.41
N PHE A 122 5.93 0.81 0.25
CA PHE A 122 7.10 1.68 0.15
C PHE A 122 7.98 1.61 1.39
N SER A 123 7.37 1.67 2.58
CA SER A 123 8.10 1.60 3.84
C SER A 123 8.81 0.25 4.02
N ALA A 124 8.10 -0.86 3.77
CA ALA A 124 8.64 -2.21 3.87
C ALA A 124 9.83 -2.41 2.93
N SER A 125 9.61 -2.14 1.64
CA SER A 125 10.61 -2.35 0.59
C SER A 125 11.83 -1.46 0.73
N TYR A 126 11.66 -0.18 1.11
CA TYR A 126 12.81 0.69 1.40
C TYR A 126 13.56 0.23 2.66
N GLY A 127 12.84 -0.25 3.67
CA GLY A 127 13.45 -0.85 4.86
C GLY A 127 14.32 -2.06 4.52
N VAL A 128 13.86 -2.96 3.64
CA VAL A 128 14.68 -4.08 3.15
C VAL A 128 15.89 -3.55 2.37
N TYR A 129 15.68 -2.56 1.50
CA TYR A 129 16.78 -1.94 0.73
C TYR A 129 17.90 -1.43 1.64
N LEU A 130 17.57 -0.70 2.71
CA LEU A 130 18.55 -0.18 3.67
C LEU A 130 19.29 -1.28 4.45
N ASN A 131 18.63 -2.40 4.76
CA ASN A 131 19.17 -3.45 5.63
C ASN A 131 19.95 -4.56 4.89
N PHE A 132 19.70 -4.74 3.59
CA PHE A 132 20.24 -5.87 2.82
C PHE A 132 21.17 -5.45 1.67
N ASP A 133 21.62 -4.19 1.64
CA ASP A 133 22.52 -3.63 0.62
C ASP A 133 22.05 -3.95 -0.82
N ILE A 134 20.73 -3.82 -1.03
CA ILE A 134 20.12 -4.08 -2.33
C ILE A 134 20.51 -2.96 -3.28
N SER A 135 20.90 -3.30 -4.51
CA SER A 135 21.21 -2.27 -5.50
C SER A 135 19.99 -1.40 -5.83
N SER A 136 20.19 -0.09 -5.98
CA SER A 136 19.11 0.88 -6.19
C SER A 136 18.23 0.58 -7.41
N TRP A 137 18.82 0.08 -8.50
CA TRP A 137 18.07 -0.28 -9.71
C TRP A 137 17.10 -1.44 -9.47
N ILE A 138 17.42 -2.37 -8.56
CA ILE A 138 16.52 -3.48 -8.18
C ILE A 138 15.32 -2.90 -7.45
N LEU A 139 15.53 -2.01 -6.48
CA LEU A 139 14.46 -1.35 -5.75
C LEU A 139 13.54 -0.55 -6.70
N MET A 140 14.12 0.24 -7.59
CA MET A 140 13.39 1.04 -8.59
C MET A 140 12.54 0.17 -9.51
N THR A 141 13.11 -0.94 -10.00
CA THR A 141 12.40 -1.91 -10.84
C THR A 141 11.28 -2.59 -10.05
N PHE A 142 11.53 -2.91 -8.79
CA PHE A 142 10.55 -3.50 -7.89
C PHE A 142 9.38 -2.52 -7.62
N TYR A 143 9.66 -1.23 -7.43
CA TYR A 143 8.63 -0.20 -7.31
C TYR A 143 7.76 -0.11 -8.55
N PHE A 144 8.38 -0.03 -9.73
CA PHE A 144 7.67 0.05 -11.00
C PHE A 144 6.64 -1.05 -11.15
N PHE A 145 7.07 -2.32 -11.04
CA PHE A 145 6.19 -3.45 -11.29
C PHE A 145 5.08 -3.56 -10.25
N ASN A 146 5.40 -3.41 -8.96
CA ASN A 146 4.39 -3.53 -7.91
C ASN A 146 3.38 -2.39 -7.96
N ILE A 147 3.80 -1.15 -8.17
CA ILE A 147 2.87 -0.01 -8.27
C ILE A 147 2.02 -0.09 -9.52
N ALA A 148 2.59 -0.51 -10.65
CA ALA A 148 1.79 -0.75 -11.86
C ALA A 148 0.73 -1.84 -11.61
N LEU A 149 1.09 -2.96 -10.98
CA LEU A 149 0.15 -4.04 -10.69
C LEU A 149 -0.92 -3.66 -9.65
N ILE A 150 -0.54 -2.99 -8.56
CA ILE A 150 -1.48 -2.48 -7.54
C ILE A 150 -2.46 -1.50 -8.18
N SER A 151 -1.95 -0.53 -8.94
CA SER A 151 -2.79 0.48 -9.60
C SER A 151 -3.71 -0.16 -10.63
N TYR A 152 -3.21 -1.12 -11.41
CA TYR A 152 -4.00 -1.87 -12.38
C TYR A 152 -5.17 -2.60 -11.71
N GLN A 153 -4.91 -3.33 -10.61
CA GLN A 153 -5.99 -4.00 -9.88
C GLN A 153 -6.96 -3.04 -9.22
N TYR A 154 -6.47 -1.89 -8.72
CA TYR A 154 -7.31 -0.85 -8.16
C TYR A 154 -8.28 -0.27 -9.20
N PHE A 155 -7.79 0.10 -10.39
CA PHE A 155 -8.63 0.63 -11.46
C PHE A 155 -9.64 -0.40 -11.98
N LEU A 156 -9.27 -1.68 -12.03
CA LEU A 156 -10.22 -2.76 -12.34
C LEU A 156 -11.31 -2.91 -11.27
N LEU A 157 -10.97 -2.71 -9.99
CA LEU A 157 -11.92 -2.82 -8.88
C LEU A 157 -12.98 -1.72 -8.90
N ILE A 158 -12.58 -0.49 -9.25
CA ILE A 158 -13.53 0.65 -9.29
C ILE A 158 -14.41 0.67 -10.54
N GLY A 159 -14.24 -0.31 -11.45
CA GLY A 159 -15.14 -0.53 -12.57
C GLY A 159 -14.82 0.25 -13.84
N GLU A 160 -13.58 0.67 -14.06
CA GLU A 160 -13.19 1.26 -15.34
C GLU A 160 -13.30 0.24 -16.47
N GLU A 161 -13.98 0.59 -17.56
CA GLU A 161 -14.28 -0.38 -18.65
C GLU A 161 -13.12 -0.53 -19.64
N ASN A 162 -12.37 0.56 -19.88
CA ASN A 162 -11.33 0.57 -20.91
C ASN A 162 -9.99 0.01 -20.38
N LYS A 163 -9.80 -1.30 -20.56
CA LYS A 163 -8.58 -2.02 -20.13
C LYS A 163 -7.27 -1.44 -20.66
N GLN A 164 -7.26 -0.91 -21.89
CA GLN A 164 -6.06 -0.32 -22.46
C GLN A 164 -5.68 0.97 -21.72
N LYS A 165 -6.67 1.82 -21.42
CA LYS A 165 -6.42 3.01 -20.60
C LYS A 165 -5.93 2.60 -19.21
N ILE A 166 -6.60 1.67 -18.53
CA ILE A 166 -6.18 1.15 -17.22
C ILE A 166 -4.72 0.73 -17.23
N LEU A 167 -4.30 -0.04 -18.23
CA LEU A 167 -2.91 -0.49 -18.37
C LEU A 167 -1.96 0.69 -18.51
N VAL A 168 -2.22 1.61 -19.45
CA VAL A 168 -1.36 2.78 -19.69
C VAL A 168 -1.20 3.63 -18.44
N TYR A 169 -2.30 3.96 -17.75
CA TYR A 169 -2.25 4.77 -16.53
C TYR A 169 -1.52 4.07 -15.37
N SER A 170 -1.68 2.76 -15.27
CA SER A 170 -0.97 1.98 -14.26
C SER A 170 0.54 1.96 -14.53
N LEU A 171 0.95 1.86 -15.79
CA LEU A 171 2.35 1.96 -16.19
C LEU A 171 2.92 3.35 -15.96
N VAL A 172 2.14 4.42 -16.24
CA VAL A 172 2.54 5.80 -15.95
C VAL A 172 2.75 5.99 -14.44
N LEU A 173 1.86 5.46 -13.59
CA LEU A 173 2.03 5.49 -12.14
C LEU A 173 3.28 4.74 -11.68
N GLY A 174 3.49 3.54 -12.20
CA GLY A 174 4.70 2.76 -11.92
C GLY A 174 5.97 3.50 -12.34
N PHE A 175 5.97 4.10 -13.53
CA PHE A 175 7.11 4.85 -14.06
C PHE A 175 7.40 6.11 -13.25
N GLY A 176 6.37 6.86 -12.86
CA GLY A 176 6.53 8.01 -11.99
C GLY A 176 7.20 7.64 -10.67
N VAL A 177 6.77 6.54 -10.04
CA VAL A 177 7.38 6.07 -8.79
C VAL A 177 8.80 5.53 -9.02
N LEU A 178 9.09 4.91 -10.16
CA LEU A 178 10.45 4.49 -10.51
C LEU A 178 11.41 5.68 -10.51
N GLU A 179 11.05 6.76 -11.20
CA GLU A 179 11.84 7.99 -11.27
C GLU A 179 12.00 8.62 -9.88
N MET A 180 10.92 8.67 -9.10
CA MET A 180 10.99 9.20 -7.72
C MET A 180 11.84 8.32 -6.80
N GLY A 181 11.83 7.00 -7.00
CA GLY A 181 12.67 6.05 -6.26
C GLY A 181 14.15 6.30 -6.50
N TRP A 182 14.54 6.74 -7.71
CA TRP A 182 15.91 7.19 -7.97
C TRP A 182 16.27 8.45 -7.19
N VAL A 183 15.40 9.46 -7.22
CA VAL A 183 15.62 10.75 -6.53
C VAL A 183 15.77 10.57 -5.03
N ILE A 184 14.95 9.70 -4.43
CA ILE A 184 14.96 9.47 -2.97
C ILE A 184 16.24 8.80 -2.48
N ASN A 185 16.95 8.03 -3.32
CA ASN A 185 18.21 7.42 -2.92
C ASN A 185 19.33 8.43 -2.65
N PHE A 186 19.16 9.68 -3.08
CA PHE A 186 20.10 10.76 -2.73
C PHE A 186 19.84 11.36 -1.35
N TRP A 187 18.75 10.97 -0.67
CA TRP A 187 18.31 11.56 0.59
C TRP A 187 18.45 10.53 1.73
N PRO A 188 19.15 10.85 2.83
CA PRO A 188 19.45 9.89 3.90
C PRO A 188 18.27 9.76 4.87
N PHE A 189 17.14 9.26 4.39
CA PHE A 189 15.92 9.11 5.19
C PHE A 189 15.69 7.68 5.67
N GLY A 190 15.05 7.57 6.83
CA GLY A 190 14.49 6.32 7.30
C GLY A 190 13.33 5.84 6.43
N TYR A 191 13.03 4.55 6.51
CA TYR A 191 12.05 3.89 5.66
C TYR A 191 10.61 4.41 5.81
N LEU A 192 10.20 4.86 6.99
CA LEU A 192 8.88 5.47 7.20
C LEU A 192 8.76 6.83 6.50
N THR A 193 9.76 7.70 6.67
CA THR A 193 9.80 9.03 6.02
C THR A 193 9.77 8.87 4.50
N THR A 194 10.61 7.99 3.96
CA THR A 194 10.61 7.64 2.53
C THR A 194 9.25 7.13 2.07
N GLY A 195 8.63 6.23 2.85
CA GLY A 195 7.29 5.72 2.57
C GLY A 195 6.22 6.80 2.46
N VAL A 196 6.25 7.81 3.35
CA VAL A 196 5.30 8.94 3.30
C VAL A 196 5.56 9.82 2.07
N ILE A 197 6.82 10.17 1.79
CA ILE A 197 7.17 11.02 0.64
C ILE A 197 6.74 10.35 -0.68
N LEU A 198 7.05 9.06 -0.84
CA LEU A 198 6.62 8.29 -2.00
C LEU A 198 5.10 8.18 -2.11
N LEU A 199 4.40 7.98 -0.98
CA LEU A 199 2.94 7.95 -0.97
C LEU A 199 2.35 9.29 -1.44
N MET A 200 2.88 10.41 -0.94
CA MET A 200 2.42 11.73 -1.34
C MET A 200 2.62 11.97 -2.83
N PHE A 201 3.80 11.60 -3.34
CA PHE A 201 4.11 11.70 -4.75
C PHE A 201 3.18 10.82 -5.59
N TYR A 202 2.99 9.56 -5.20
CA TYR A 202 2.04 8.64 -5.82
C TYR A 202 0.62 9.21 -5.84
N TYR A 203 0.16 9.75 -4.71
CA TYR A 203 -1.19 10.31 -4.57
C TYR A 203 -1.46 11.41 -5.60
N ILE A 204 -0.48 12.28 -5.85
CA ILE A 204 -0.65 13.38 -6.82
C ILE A 204 -0.82 12.83 -8.23
N ILE A 205 0.07 11.92 -8.66
CA ILE A 205 -0.04 11.33 -10.00
C ILE A 205 -1.34 10.54 -10.13
N TRP A 206 -1.73 9.83 -9.08
CA TRP A 206 -2.97 9.06 -9.02
C TRP A 206 -4.20 9.96 -9.11
N ASP A 207 -4.25 11.07 -8.38
CA ASP A 207 -5.36 12.03 -8.41
C ASP A 207 -5.45 12.72 -9.78
N LEU A 208 -4.31 13.09 -10.38
CA LEU A 208 -4.27 13.62 -11.74
C LEU A 208 -4.79 12.60 -12.77
N SER A 209 -4.40 11.34 -12.63
CA SER A 209 -4.88 10.25 -13.48
C SER A 209 -6.39 10.04 -13.35
N GLN A 210 -6.91 10.03 -12.13
CA GLN A 210 -8.34 9.94 -11.81
C GLN A 210 -9.14 11.13 -12.38
N ASN A 211 -8.64 12.36 -12.21
CA ASN A 211 -9.29 13.55 -12.75
C ASN A 211 -9.29 13.56 -14.29
N TYR A 212 -8.24 13.02 -14.91
CA TYR A 212 -8.21 12.83 -16.35
C TYR A 212 -9.28 11.81 -16.80
N PHE A 213 -9.40 10.66 -16.13
CA PHE A 213 -10.46 9.67 -16.45
C PHE A 213 -11.86 10.28 -16.41
N LYS A 214 -12.10 11.16 -15.43
CA LYS A 214 -13.38 11.84 -15.26
C LYS A 214 -13.55 13.05 -16.18
N ASN A 215 -12.57 13.40 -17.02
CA ASN A 215 -12.53 14.62 -17.84
C ASN A 215 -12.72 15.93 -17.03
N ILE A 216 -12.26 15.97 -15.77
CA ILE A 216 -12.39 17.13 -14.86
C ILE A 216 -11.01 17.72 -14.52
N LEU A 217 -10.01 17.46 -15.37
CA LEU A 217 -8.66 17.97 -15.18
C LEU A 217 -8.63 19.47 -15.46
N SER A 218 -8.03 20.24 -14.56
CA SER A 218 -7.83 21.67 -14.74
C SER A 218 -6.47 22.09 -14.19
N VAL A 219 -5.86 23.12 -14.81
CA VAL A 219 -4.56 23.67 -14.37
C VAL A 219 -4.61 24.09 -12.90
N LYS A 220 -5.74 24.66 -12.46
CA LYS A 220 -5.94 25.05 -11.05
C LYS A 220 -5.78 23.87 -10.09
N LYS A 221 -6.36 22.70 -10.41
CA LYS A 221 -6.23 21.50 -9.57
C LYS A 221 -4.79 20.98 -9.54
N VAL A 222 -4.11 20.98 -10.69
CA VAL A 222 -2.70 20.59 -10.77
C VAL A 222 -1.84 21.46 -9.84
N LEU A 223 -2.03 22.79 -9.90
CA LEU A 223 -1.30 23.73 -9.05
C LEU A 223 -1.59 23.52 -7.55
N VAL A 224 -2.85 23.31 -7.18
CA VAL A 224 -3.22 23.07 -5.78
C VAL A 224 -2.55 21.80 -5.24
N ASN A 225 -2.56 20.70 -6.00
CA ASN A 225 -1.90 19.46 -5.60
C ASN A 225 -0.39 19.62 -5.46
N LEU A 226 0.24 20.39 -6.36
CA LEU A 226 1.68 20.66 -6.32
C LEU A 226 2.08 21.53 -5.13
N ILE A 227 1.30 22.56 -4.81
CA ILE A 227 1.52 23.40 -3.62
C ILE A 227 1.37 22.55 -2.35
N PHE A 228 0.31 21.73 -2.27
CA PHE A 228 0.09 20.85 -1.14
C PHE A 228 1.28 19.89 -0.94
N PHE A 229 1.79 19.30 -2.03
CA PHE A 229 2.98 18.45 -1.99
C PHE A 229 4.18 19.15 -1.37
N ILE A 230 4.52 20.33 -1.89
CA ILE A 230 5.70 21.08 -1.43
C ILE A 230 5.58 21.39 0.07
N ILE A 231 4.40 21.84 0.53
CA ILE A 231 4.17 22.17 1.93
C ILE A 231 4.28 20.92 2.80
N ALA A 232 3.55 19.85 2.46
CA ALA A 232 3.54 18.64 3.27
C ALA A 232 4.91 17.94 3.28
N SER A 233 5.64 17.94 2.16
CA SER A 233 7.01 17.45 2.09
C SER A 233 7.93 18.31 2.94
N GLY A 234 7.80 19.64 2.88
CA GLY A 234 8.56 20.56 3.73
C GLY A 234 8.36 20.29 5.23
N VAL A 235 7.12 20.03 5.66
CA VAL A 235 6.81 19.65 7.05
C VAL A 235 7.50 18.34 7.44
N ILE A 236 7.39 17.31 6.61
CA ILE A 236 8.00 15.99 6.87
C ILE A 236 9.52 16.10 6.90
N LEU A 237 10.12 16.82 5.96
CA LEU A 237 11.57 17.05 5.88
C LEU A 237 12.09 17.76 7.13
N HIS A 238 11.31 18.69 7.66
CA HIS A 238 11.65 19.40 8.88
C HIS A 238 11.51 18.53 10.14
N SER A 239 10.51 17.64 10.19
CA SER A 239 10.29 16.76 11.35
C SER A 239 11.13 15.47 11.34
N SER A 240 11.76 15.14 10.21
CA SER A 240 12.44 13.86 10.04
C SER A 240 13.84 13.87 10.68
N ILE A 241 14.19 12.74 11.30
CA ILE A 241 15.57 12.46 11.73
C ILE A 241 16.37 12.10 10.49
N TRP A 242 17.38 12.90 10.19
CA TRP A 242 18.32 12.65 9.09
C TRP A 242 19.29 11.56 9.54
N LEU A 243 19.41 10.49 8.76
CA LEU A 243 20.43 9.48 9.02
C LEU A 243 21.80 10.13 8.75
N PRO A 244 22.83 9.86 9.59
CA PRO A 244 24.18 10.34 9.30
C PRO A 244 24.60 9.80 7.93
N ASN A 245 25.15 10.67 7.09
CA ASN A 245 25.68 10.28 5.79
C ASN A 245 26.68 9.13 6.00
N ILE A 246 26.37 7.96 5.45
CA ILE A 246 27.29 6.82 5.35
C ILE A 246 28.38 7.17 4.33
#